data_AF-A0A1I0JWL5-F1
#
_entry.id   AF-A0A1I0JWL5-F1
#
_cell.length_a   1.000
_cell.length_b   1.000
_cell.length_c   1.000
_cell.angle_alpha   90.00
_cell.angle_beta   90.00
_cell.angle_gamma   90.00
#
_symmetry.space_group_name_H-M   'P 1'
#
loop_
_entity.id
_entity.type
_entity.pdbx_description
1 polymer ?
#
loop_
_entity_poly.entity_id
_entity_poly.type
_entity_poly.pdbx_seq_one_letter_code
_entity_poly.pdbx_strand_id
1 'polypeptide(L)' 'MTVENQTLGNCPFCNARVPKHQAIIEFETNGEQRVFAECPECGEVVDPESGG' A
#
# COMPACT_ATOMS: atom_id res chain seq x y z
N MET A 1 -12.57 9.67 -16.03
CA MET A 1 -11.95 8.46 -15.46
C MET A 1 -11.17 8.94 -14.24
N THR A 2 -11.70 8.76 -13.04
CA THR A 2 -11.18 9.36 -11.80
C THR A 2 -9.93 8.61 -11.34
N VAL A 3 -8.77 9.27 -11.45
CA VAL A 3 -7.45 8.77 -11.03
C VAL A 3 -7.26 8.95 -9.51
N GLU A 4 -8.33 8.81 -8.73
CA GLU A 4 -8.32 9.10 -7.29
C GLU A 4 -8.04 7.86 -6.44
N ASN A 5 -7.94 6.68 -7.05
CA ASN A 5 -7.94 5.40 -6.33
C ASN A 5 -6.77 4.47 -6.67
N GLN A 6 -5.66 4.99 -7.20
CA GLN A 6 -4.50 4.19 -7.65
C GLN A 6 -3.36 4.07 -6.63
N THR A 7 -3.50 4.58 -5.42
CA THR A 7 -2.50 4.47 -4.35
C THR A 7 -3.03 3.67 -3.18
N LEU A 8 -2.19 2.82 -2.60
CA LEU A 8 -2.50 2.07 -1.37
C LEU A 8 -2.27 2.93 -0.13
N GLY A 9 -1.29 3.84 -0.19
CA GLY A 9 -0.95 4.72 0.93
C GLY A 9 0.48 5.23 0.81
N ASN A 10 1.07 5.59 1.94
CA ASN A 10 2.47 6.00 2.04
C ASN A 10 3.32 4.90 2.68
N CYS A 11 4.57 4.78 2.22
CA CYS A 11 5.57 3.91 2.81
C CYS A 11 5.95 4.44 4.21
N PRO A 12 5.83 3.65 5.29
CA PRO A 12 6.17 4.10 6.64
C PRO A 12 7.67 4.38 6.84
N PHE A 13 8.53 3.89 5.95
CA PHE A 13 9.98 4.03 6.08
C PHE A 13 10.53 5.29 5.41
N CYS A 14 10.12 5.56 4.17
CA CYS A 14 10.63 6.69 3.39
C CYS A 14 9.55 7.73 3.04
N ASN A 15 8.30 7.51 3.47
CA ASN A 15 7.13 8.33 3.22
C ASN A 15 6.73 8.48 1.74
N ALA A 16 7.33 7.69 0.85
CA ALA A 16 6.99 7.65 -0.57
C ALA A 16 5.56 7.15 -0.80
N ARG A 17 4.90 7.60 -1.87
CA ARG A 17 3.58 7.07 -2.26
C ARG A 17 3.73 5.68 -2.83
N VAL A 18 2.93 4.74 -2.33
CA VAL A 18 2.90 3.36 -2.79
C VAL A 18 1.68 3.16 -3.70
N PRO A 19 1.87 2.91 -5.01
CA PRO A 19 0.76 2.69 -5.93
C PRO A 19 0.17 1.27 -5.82
N LYS A 20 -1.11 1.10 -6.18
CA LYS A 20 -1.83 -0.19 -6.10
C LYS A 20 -1.22 -1.32 -6.89
N HIS A 21 -0.56 -1.03 -8.00
CA HIS A 21 0.11 -2.06 -8.81
C HIS A 21 1.37 -2.64 -8.13
N GLN A 22 1.82 -2.06 -7.01
CA GLN A 22 2.90 -2.62 -6.18
C GLN A 22 2.38 -3.58 -5.11
N ALA A 23 1.06 -3.82 -5.05
CA ALA A 23 0.49 -4.83 -4.16
C ALA A 23 1.06 -6.22 -4.49
N ILE A 24 1.57 -6.89 -3.48
CA ILE A 24 2.12 -8.25 -3.55
C ILE A 24 1.03 -9.25 -3.13
N ILE A 25 0.35 -8.95 -2.02
CA ILE A 25 -0.68 -9.83 -1.45
C ILE A 25 -1.74 -9.02 -0.70
N GLU A 26 -2.99 -9.39 -0.91
CA GLU A 26 -4.17 -8.89 -0.19
C GLU A 26 -4.64 -9.99 0.76
N PHE A 27 -4.91 -9.65 2.02
CA PHE A 27 -5.33 -10.59 3.05
C PHE A 27 -6.26 -9.93 4.06
N GLU A 28 -7.12 -10.73 4.66
CA GLU A 28 -8.01 -10.27 5.73
C GLU A 28 -7.45 -10.67 7.09
N THR A 29 -7.41 -9.74 8.03
CA THR A 29 -7.03 -10.00 9.42
C THR A 29 -8.01 -9.32 10.36
N ASN A 30 -8.57 -10.05 11.32
CA ASN A 30 -9.58 -9.53 12.25
C ASN A 30 -10.78 -8.81 11.57
N GLY A 31 -11.14 -9.22 10.35
CA GLY A 31 -12.21 -8.60 9.56
C GLY A 31 -11.80 -7.33 8.81
N GLU A 32 -10.53 -6.93 8.87
CA GLU A 32 -9.97 -5.81 8.11
C GLU A 32 -9.19 -6.30 6.89
N GLN A 33 -9.47 -5.71 5.74
CA GLN A 33 -8.73 -5.94 4.50
C GLN A 33 -7.39 -5.20 4.57
N ARG A 34 -6.29 -5.96 4.53
CA ARG A 34 -4.92 -5.48 4.56
C ARG A 34 -4.20 -5.90 3.29
N VAL A 35 -3.12 -5.20 2.98
CA VAL A 35 -2.34 -5.40 1.76
C VAL A 35 -0.87 -5.19 2.07
N PHE A 36 -0.02 -6.11 1.63
CA PHE A 36 1.41 -5.88 1.56
C PHE A 36 1.79 -5.43 0.15
N ALA A 37 2.68 -4.45 0.06
CA ALA A 37 3.18 -3.91 -1.19
C ALA A 37 4.69 -3.64 -1.12
N GLU A 38 5.38 -3.66 -2.25
CA GLU A 38 6.78 -3.23 -2.31
C GLU A 38 6.85 -1.72 -2.52
N CYS A 39 7.67 -1.02 -1.73
CA CYS A 39 7.89 0.40 -1.95
C CYS A 39 8.81 0.61 -3.17
N PRO A 40 8.39 1.37 -4.19
CA PRO A 40 9.21 1.57 -5.39
C PRO A 40 10.47 2.43 -5.15
N GLU A 41 10.50 3.20 -4.05
CA GLU A 41 11.63 4.10 -3.74
C GLU A 41 12.71 3.42 -2.89
N CYS A 42 12.33 2.64 -1.88
CA CYS A 42 13.28 2.00 -0.98
C CYS A 42 13.38 0.48 -1.13
N GLY A 43 12.50 -0.16 -1.91
CA GLY A 43 12.47 -1.62 -2.10
C GLY A 43 11.99 -2.42 -0.89
N GLU A 44 11.53 -1.75 0.16
CA GLU A 44 11.04 -2.41 1.37
C GLU A 44 9.61 -2.93 1.16
N VAL A 45 9.32 -4.11 1.72
CA VAL A 45 7.96 -4.62 1.81
C VAL A 45 7.25 -3.89 2.94
N VAL A 46 6.16 -3.22 2.58
CA VAL A 46 5.40 -2.35 3.47
C VAL A 46 3.95 -2.77 3.53
N ASP A 47 3.31 -2.49 4.66
CA ASP A 47 1.85 -2.41 4.77
C ASP A 47 1.51 -0.92 4.69
N PRO A 48 1.18 -0.39 3.50
CA PRO A 48 0.77 0.99 3.35
C PRO A 48 -0.60 1.13 4.03
N GLU A 49 -0.58 1.54 5.29
CA GLU A 49 -1.77 1.50 6.14
C GLU A 49 -2.95 2.24 5.51
N SER A 50 -4.08 1.55 5.58
CA SER A 50 -5.46 2.02 5.56
C SER A 50 -5.62 3.41 6.18
N GLY A 51 -5.43 4.46 5.37
CA GLY A 51 -5.91 5.80 5.72
C GLY A 51 -7.43 5.76 5.74
N GLY A 52 -8.02 5.83 6.94
CA GLY A 52 -9.46 5.96 7.14
C GLY A 52 -10.06 7.22 6.54
#